data_AF-A0A9P4IR34-F1
#
_entry.id   AF-A0A9P4IR34-F1
#
_cell.length_a   1.000
_cell.length_b   1.000
_cell.length_c   1.000
_cell.angle_alpha   90.00
_cell.angle_beta   90.00
_cell.angle_gamma   90.00
#
_symmetry.space_group_name_H-M   'P 1'
#
loop_
_entity.id
_entity.type
_entity.pdbx_description
1 polymer ?
#
loop_
_entity_poly.entity_id
_entity_poly.type
_entity_poly.pdbx_seq_one_letter_code
_entity_poly.pdbx_strand_id
1 'polypeptide(L)'
;MPKLNLSLWLGILLSSSPSSQQQQPVNDPALHITNPAGRAALLWTSIGVAVVTSLLQGMITTVVQISEDQDLWTFRFRIARFEHWWWTNVSTLLSISFALIIITFLAGNNQDALGVLALSTATTIAIVRYAVPAWRNRIYIENRWRAWTGPSRTSIRGVYRDLCGDSAQWIRLYNAHPEKRVLTAPSDDWGLAVRPPRGLSHDPTAILDKFSEDMSGLTYTRLDARVYDDGTGDDANVSLLWGEQEGFRRRVSRAVLAMPKGLLHSRPITVDGYNGEGLCLAFGIFGRNKGLRPHTLMFDVDDKWKTQRGIIRNRPETTVRAILENSSSWAPRPSKVMRSYYAHAVEEQYGGLPPPFMAAVTEVALIMLDIRQRPLRMWLDGNMEQQSMDVNHWLTGRSGRSPARATPPQLYALYRASYVSMIISRNYMPPSGVITEGLYAARRIVRPDLTCFALLYLAEHAVVRDVTTGQWIQGPGIARPEWWDNVWVESRLHQEHESMKAGWREPAAWLLGLKEFPPELEYIRFPQWPHITYLPEN
;
A
#
# COMPACT_ATOMS: atom_id res chain seq x y z
N MET A 1 -10.12 21.21 12.06
CA MET A 1 -11.39 20.71 11.50
C MET A 1 -12.51 21.55 12.10
N PRO A 2 -13.17 22.45 11.34
CA PRO A 2 -14.30 23.18 11.90
C PRO A 2 -15.50 22.24 12.00
N LYS A 3 -16.18 22.28 13.15
CA LYS A 3 -17.44 21.58 13.40
C LYS A 3 -18.50 22.23 12.51
N LEU A 4 -18.99 21.50 11.49
CA LEU A 4 -20.19 21.89 10.76
C LEU A 4 -21.38 21.63 11.69
N ASN A 5 -21.87 22.69 12.33
CA ASN A 5 -23.20 22.69 12.95
C ASN A 5 -24.22 22.77 11.82
N LEU A 6 -24.89 21.65 11.55
CA LEU A 6 -26.03 21.57 10.64
C LEU A 6 -27.26 22.10 11.40
N SER A 7 -27.43 23.42 11.47
CA SER A 7 -28.66 24.03 11.97
C SER A 7 -29.73 23.95 10.88
N LEU A 8 -30.66 23.02 11.07
CA LEU A 8 -31.90 22.89 10.33
C LEU A 8 -32.78 24.12 10.61
N TRP A 9 -32.84 25.07 9.68
CA TRP A 9 -33.83 26.14 9.70
C TRP A 9 -35.09 25.66 8.97
N LEU A 10 -36.05 25.13 9.73
CA LEU A 10 -37.42 24.95 9.26
C LEU A 10 -38.14 26.30 9.46
N GLY A 11 -38.28 27.05 8.37
CA GLY A 11 -39.08 28.28 8.34
C GLY A 11 -40.56 27.93 8.48
N ILE A 12 -41.10 28.15 9.68
CA ILE A 12 -42.53 28.17 9.96
C ILE A 12 -43.09 29.47 9.37
N LEU A 13 -43.91 29.38 8.31
CA LEU A 13 -44.80 30.46 7.89
C LEU A 13 -46.23 30.04 8.23
N LEU A 14 -46.65 30.42 9.44
CA LEU A 14 -48.05 30.44 9.87
C LEU A 14 -48.67 31.74 9.36
N SER A 15 -49.55 31.65 8.36
CA SER A 15 -50.53 32.70 8.07
C SER A 15 -51.92 32.18 8.46
N SER A 16 -52.45 32.70 9.55
CA SER A 16 -53.81 32.48 10.03
C SER A 16 -54.81 33.37 9.28
N SER A 17 -55.95 32.80 8.90
CA SER A 17 -57.20 33.51 8.69
C SER A 17 -58.37 32.55 8.98
N PRO A 18 -59.48 33.02 9.59
CA PRO A 18 -60.44 32.13 10.23
C PRO A 18 -61.63 31.73 9.33
N SER A 19 -62.20 30.58 9.70
CA SER A 19 -63.62 30.19 9.65
C SER A 19 -64.37 30.06 8.32
N SER A 20 -64.77 28.82 7.99
CA SER A 20 -66.18 28.41 8.00
C SER A 20 -66.31 26.88 7.87
N GLN A 21 -67.26 26.31 8.62
CA GLN A 21 -67.54 24.88 8.82
C GLN A 21 -67.94 24.12 7.54
N GLN A 22 -67.57 22.84 7.42
CA GLN A 22 -68.49 21.68 7.48
C GLN A 22 -67.85 20.36 7.03
N GLN A 23 -68.30 19.29 7.71
CA GLN A 23 -68.25 17.86 7.38
C GLN A 23 -66.92 17.11 7.56
N GLN A 24 -66.91 16.26 8.59
CA GLN A 24 -65.96 15.16 8.78
C GLN A 24 -65.96 14.24 7.55
N PRO A 25 -64.77 13.79 7.14
CA PRO A 25 -64.55 12.35 7.13
C PRO A 25 -63.21 11.98 7.77
N VAL A 26 -63.16 10.74 8.26
CA VAL A 26 -62.00 9.88 8.56
C VAL A 26 -60.65 10.60 8.69
N ASN A 27 -60.10 10.61 9.90
CA ASN A 27 -58.78 11.12 10.25
C ASN A 27 -57.65 10.38 9.50
N ASP A 28 -57.47 10.67 8.23
CA ASP A 28 -56.20 10.50 7.55
C ASP A 28 -55.29 11.67 7.94
N PRO A 29 -53.99 11.45 8.20
CA PRO A 29 -53.05 12.53 8.49
C PRO A 29 -52.80 13.36 7.21
N ALA A 30 -53.73 14.26 6.89
CA ALA A 30 -53.61 15.18 5.76
C ALA A 30 -52.88 16.47 6.17
N LEU A 31 -51.78 16.78 5.50
CA LEU A 31 -51.10 18.07 5.65
C LEU A 31 -51.89 19.14 4.88
N HIS A 32 -52.46 20.12 5.60
CA HIS A 32 -53.18 21.25 5.00
C HIS A 32 -52.21 22.25 4.33
N ILE A 33 -51.60 21.86 3.21
CA ILE A 33 -51.02 22.81 2.25
C ILE A 33 -52.20 23.36 1.44
N THR A 34 -52.61 24.59 1.74
CA THR A 34 -53.88 25.18 1.29
C THR A 34 -53.88 25.69 -0.15
N ASN A 35 -52.73 25.76 -0.84
CA ASN A 35 -52.64 26.28 -2.21
C ASN A 35 -52.32 25.15 -3.23
N PRO A 36 -53.18 24.91 -4.25
CA PRO A 36 -52.91 23.94 -5.32
C PRO A 36 -51.63 24.26 -6.12
N ALA A 37 -51.28 25.54 -6.28
CA ALA A 37 -50.02 25.95 -6.91
C ALA A 37 -48.80 25.53 -6.07
N GLY A 38 -48.91 25.56 -4.74
CA GLY A 38 -47.86 25.09 -3.83
C GLY A 38 -47.65 23.56 -3.94
N ARG A 39 -48.72 22.79 -4.05
CA ARG A 39 -48.65 21.32 -4.24
C ARG A 39 -48.00 20.97 -5.59
N ALA A 40 -48.40 21.65 -6.66
CA ALA A 40 -47.78 21.47 -7.98
C ALA A 40 -46.29 21.87 -7.97
N ALA A 41 -45.93 22.99 -7.33
CA ALA A 41 -44.55 23.42 -7.21
C ALA A 41 -43.68 22.41 -6.46
N LEU A 42 -44.17 21.80 -5.37
CA LEU A 42 -43.46 20.76 -4.64
C LEU A 42 -43.25 19.49 -5.48
N LEU A 43 -44.26 19.07 -6.24
CA LEU A 43 -44.16 17.94 -7.18
C LEU A 43 -43.07 18.19 -8.23
N TRP A 44 -43.14 19.32 -8.93
CA TRP A 44 -42.17 19.66 -9.98
C TRP A 44 -40.76 19.85 -9.41
N THR A 45 -40.63 20.35 -8.18
CA THR A 45 -39.35 20.42 -7.48
C THR A 45 -38.80 19.01 -7.18
N SER A 46 -39.65 18.09 -6.69
CA SER A 46 -39.25 16.70 -6.45
C SER A 46 -38.74 16.02 -7.74
N ILE A 47 -39.48 16.17 -8.84
CA ILE A 47 -39.11 15.66 -10.16
C ILE A 47 -37.80 16.31 -10.64
N GLY A 48 -37.68 17.63 -10.54
CA GLY A 48 -36.48 18.36 -10.93
C GLY A 48 -35.23 17.89 -10.18
N VAL A 49 -35.34 17.70 -8.86
CA VAL A 49 -34.24 17.15 -8.03
C VAL A 49 -33.90 15.72 -8.45
N ALA A 50 -34.89 14.87 -8.73
CA ALA A 50 -34.66 13.50 -9.19
C ALA A 50 -33.91 13.47 -10.54
N VAL A 51 -34.34 14.28 -11.52
CA VAL A 51 -33.70 14.39 -12.84
C VAL A 51 -32.25 14.87 -12.70
N VAL A 52 -32.00 15.91 -11.92
CA VAL A 52 -30.63 16.40 -11.65
C VAL A 52 -29.78 15.30 -11.00
N THR A 53 -30.36 14.50 -10.10
CA THR A 53 -29.66 13.39 -9.45
C THR A 53 -29.30 12.29 -10.45
N SER A 54 -30.20 11.92 -11.35
CA SER A 54 -29.94 10.95 -12.41
C SER A 54 -28.86 11.43 -13.38
N LEU A 55 -28.85 12.72 -13.74
CA LEU A 55 -27.80 13.31 -14.58
C LEU A 55 -26.44 13.27 -13.88
N LEU A 56 -26.39 13.61 -12.58
CA LEU A 56 -25.17 13.55 -11.79
C LEU A 56 -24.63 12.12 -11.68
N GLN A 57 -25.51 11.15 -11.41
CA GLN A 57 -25.15 9.73 -11.37
C GLN A 57 -24.60 9.25 -12.71
N GLY A 58 -25.30 9.56 -13.82
CA GLY A 58 -24.88 9.23 -15.18
C GLY A 58 -23.49 9.80 -15.50
N MET A 59 -23.27 11.09 -15.22
CA MET A 59 -21.99 11.74 -15.41
C MET A 59 -20.87 11.04 -14.62
N ILE A 60 -21.08 10.73 -13.34
CA ILE A 60 -20.07 10.03 -12.52
C ILE A 60 -19.74 8.66 -13.10
N THR A 61 -20.75 7.87 -13.48
CA THR A 61 -20.53 6.55 -14.06
C THR A 61 -19.79 6.61 -15.39
N THR A 62 -20.13 7.57 -16.25
CA THR A 62 -19.45 7.78 -17.53
C THR A 62 -18.01 8.23 -17.33
N VAL A 63 -17.72 9.13 -16.40
CA VAL A 63 -16.34 9.55 -16.09
C VAL A 63 -15.51 8.37 -15.58
N VAL A 64 -16.07 7.53 -14.70
CA VAL A 64 -15.40 6.32 -14.22
C VAL A 64 -15.12 5.36 -15.37
N GLN A 65 -16.11 5.10 -16.22
CA GLN A 65 -15.98 4.19 -17.35
C GLN A 65 -14.93 4.68 -18.36
N ILE A 66 -14.98 5.95 -18.79
CA ILE A 66 -13.97 6.54 -19.69
C ILE A 66 -12.58 6.45 -19.07
N SER A 67 -12.45 6.70 -17.77
CA SER A 67 -11.15 6.62 -17.07
C SER A 67 -10.58 5.20 -17.08
N GLU A 68 -11.44 4.18 -16.95
CA GLU A 68 -11.03 2.77 -16.99
C GLU A 68 -10.75 2.32 -18.43
N ASP A 69 -11.55 2.74 -19.41
CA ASP A 69 -11.40 2.38 -20.84
C ASP A 69 -10.19 3.05 -21.50
N GLN A 70 -9.77 4.22 -21.01
CA GLN A 70 -8.58 4.95 -21.50
C GLN A 70 -7.34 4.73 -20.62
N ASP A 71 -7.37 3.76 -19.71
CA ASP A 71 -6.26 3.46 -18.79
C ASP A 71 -5.79 4.65 -17.93
N LEU A 72 -6.66 5.61 -17.63
CA LEU A 72 -6.38 6.79 -16.79
C LEU A 72 -6.39 6.42 -15.30
N TRP A 73 -5.59 5.43 -14.92
CA TRP A 73 -5.65 4.81 -13.59
C TRP A 73 -5.29 5.74 -12.43
N THR A 74 -4.35 6.67 -12.62
CA THR A 74 -4.05 7.70 -11.62
C THR A 74 -5.27 8.58 -11.36
N PHE A 75 -5.93 9.04 -12.41
CA PHE A 75 -7.19 9.78 -12.30
C PHE A 75 -8.28 8.93 -11.65
N ARG A 76 -8.51 7.70 -12.11
CA ARG A 76 -9.52 6.76 -11.59
C ARG A 76 -9.37 6.50 -10.08
N PHE A 77 -8.16 6.22 -9.62
CA PHE A 77 -7.92 5.96 -8.19
C PHE A 77 -8.04 7.23 -7.36
N ARG A 78 -7.66 8.40 -7.91
CA ARG A 78 -7.82 9.69 -7.26
C ARG A 78 -9.29 10.02 -7.04
N ILE A 79 -10.12 9.88 -8.07
CA ILE A 79 -11.54 10.17 -7.99
C ILE A 79 -12.22 9.17 -7.02
N ALA A 80 -11.81 7.90 -6.99
CA ALA A 80 -12.34 6.88 -6.07
C ALA A 80 -12.28 7.30 -4.60
N ARG A 81 -11.27 8.10 -4.21
CA ARG A 81 -11.12 8.61 -2.84
C ARG A 81 -12.30 9.46 -2.40
N PHE A 82 -13.00 10.09 -3.34
CA PHE A 82 -14.17 10.94 -3.09
C PHE A 82 -15.51 10.23 -3.38
N GLU A 83 -15.48 8.94 -3.74
CA GLU A 83 -16.67 8.16 -4.09
C GLU A 83 -17.74 8.19 -2.99
N HIS A 84 -17.31 8.11 -1.72
CA HIS A 84 -18.21 8.20 -0.56
C HIS A 84 -18.96 9.53 -0.49
N TRP A 85 -18.33 10.65 -0.88
CA TRP A 85 -18.99 11.96 -0.91
C TRP A 85 -20.01 12.04 -2.03
N TRP A 86 -19.71 11.53 -3.21
CA TRP A 86 -20.66 11.58 -4.32
C TRP A 86 -21.90 10.73 -4.05
N TRP A 87 -21.72 9.51 -3.52
CA TRP A 87 -22.86 8.67 -3.14
C TRP A 87 -23.66 9.25 -1.99
N THR A 88 -23.02 10.00 -1.08
CA THR A 88 -23.74 10.76 -0.06
C THR A 88 -24.59 11.85 -0.69
N ASN A 89 -24.04 12.65 -1.60
CA ASN A 89 -24.78 13.72 -2.28
C ASN A 89 -25.96 13.16 -3.09
N VAL A 90 -25.74 12.09 -3.86
CA VAL A 90 -26.80 11.38 -4.60
C VAL A 90 -27.89 10.89 -3.65
N SER A 91 -27.51 10.24 -2.54
CA SER A 91 -28.48 9.74 -1.56
C SER A 91 -29.25 10.87 -0.86
N THR A 92 -28.58 11.98 -0.53
CA THR A 92 -29.23 13.14 0.10
C THR A 92 -30.22 13.81 -0.85
N LEU A 93 -29.87 14.00 -2.13
CA LEU A 93 -30.77 14.58 -3.13
C LEU A 93 -32.00 13.67 -3.37
N LEU A 94 -31.80 12.36 -3.48
CA LEU A 94 -32.89 11.39 -3.57
C LEU A 94 -33.78 11.42 -2.32
N SER A 95 -33.22 11.51 -1.12
CA SER A 95 -33.99 11.64 0.13
C SER A 95 -34.79 12.95 0.18
N ILE A 96 -34.25 14.06 -0.30
CA ILE A 96 -34.98 15.34 -0.41
C ILE A 96 -36.13 15.19 -1.40
N SER A 97 -35.87 14.64 -2.59
CA SER A 97 -36.90 14.36 -3.60
C SER A 97 -38.00 13.45 -3.03
N PHE A 98 -37.63 12.42 -2.27
CA PHE A 98 -38.54 11.49 -1.62
C PHE A 98 -39.37 12.15 -0.50
N ALA A 99 -38.77 13.03 0.31
CA ALA A 99 -39.53 13.77 1.32
C ALA A 99 -40.55 14.72 0.66
N LEU A 100 -40.15 15.41 -0.42
CA LEU A 100 -41.03 16.31 -1.17
C LEU A 100 -42.22 15.57 -1.81
N ILE A 101 -41.99 14.36 -2.36
CA ILE A 101 -43.08 13.57 -2.96
C ILE A 101 -44.02 13.04 -1.88
N ILE A 102 -43.52 12.63 -0.70
CA ILE A 102 -44.37 12.23 0.44
C ILE A 102 -45.22 13.40 0.91
N ILE A 103 -44.63 14.59 1.10
CA ILE A 103 -45.38 15.79 1.52
C ILE A 103 -46.48 16.10 0.49
N THR A 104 -46.17 15.97 -0.79
CA THR A 104 -47.13 16.21 -1.87
C THR A 104 -48.25 15.17 -1.90
N PHE A 105 -47.91 13.89 -1.68
CA PHE A 105 -48.87 12.79 -1.57
C PHE A 105 -49.80 12.98 -0.35
N LEU A 106 -49.24 13.27 0.83
CA LEU A 106 -50.00 13.56 2.06
C LEU A 106 -50.82 14.86 1.98
N ALA A 107 -50.45 15.79 1.10
CA ALA A 107 -51.24 16.97 0.79
C ALA A 107 -52.39 16.67 -0.20
N GLY A 108 -52.66 15.40 -0.53
CA GLY A 108 -53.81 14.96 -1.34
C GLY A 108 -53.51 14.77 -2.83
N ASN A 109 -52.25 14.77 -3.26
CA ASN A 109 -51.89 14.39 -4.63
C ASN A 109 -51.72 12.86 -4.75
N ASN A 110 -52.83 12.14 -4.56
CA ASN A 110 -52.83 10.68 -4.42
C ASN A 110 -52.56 9.92 -5.73
N GLN A 111 -52.47 10.63 -6.88
CA GLN A 111 -52.26 10.02 -8.19
C GLN A 111 -50.82 9.52 -8.42
N ASP A 112 -49.87 9.86 -7.54
CA ASP A 112 -48.43 9.58 -7.75
C ASP A 112 -47.85 8.49 -6.81
N ALA A 113 -48.67 7.48 -6.47
CA ALA A 113 -48.23 6.36 -5.62
C ALA A 113 -47.04 5.58 -6.22
N LEU A 114 -46.98 5.47 -7.55
CA LEU A 114 -45.85 4.84 -8.26
C LEU A 114 -44.55 5.65 -8.11
N GLY A 115 -44.61 6.98 -8.16
CA GLY A 115 -43.45 7.85 -7.94
C GLY A 115 -42.90 7.72 -6.53
N VAL A 116 -43.78 7.66 -5.52
CA VAL A 116 -43.40 7.40 -4.11
C VAL A 116 -42.69 6.05 -3.98
N LEU A 117 -43.22 4.99 -4.60
CA LEU A 117 -42.62 3.65 -4.56
C LEU A 117 -41.27 3.60 -5.29
N ALA A 118 -41.17 4.23 -6.46
CA ALA A 118 -39.95 4.28 -7.25
C ALA A 118 -38.84 5.05 -6.52
N LEU A 119 -39.15 6.24 -5.98
CA LEU A 119 -38.19 7.06 -5.24
C LEU A 119 -37.79 6.41 -3.92
N SER A 120 -38.70 5.76 -3.20
CA SER A 120 -38.35 5.03 -1.97
C SER A 120 -37.39 3.87 -2.25
N THR A 121 -37.66 3.10 -3.32
CA THR A 121 -36.80 1.99 -3.74
C THR A 121 -35.44 2.49 -4.21
N ALA A 122 -35.40 3.51 -5.05
CA ALA A 122 -34.16 4.12 -5.56
C ALA A 122 -33.32 4.71 -4.41
N THR A 123 -33.94 5.43 -3.48
CA THR A 123 -33.26 5.99 -2.29
C THR A 123 -32.69 4.88 -1.40
N THR A 124 -33.47 3.82 -1.16
CA THR A 124 -33.01 2.67 -0.36
C THR A 124 -31.83 1.96 -1.02
N ILE A 125 -31.89 1.71 -2.33
CA ILE A 125 -30.79 1.12 -3.09
C ILE A 125 -29.56 2.04 -3.05
N ALA A 126 -29.72 3.34 -3.28
CA ALA A 126 -28.64 4.32 -3.23
C ALA A 126 -27.90 4.27 -1.88
N ILE A 127 -28.65 4.27 -0.77
CA ILE A 127 -28.08 4.24 0.58
C ILE A 127 -27.41 2.89 0.88
N VAL A 128 -28.15 1.78 0.73
CA VAL A 128 -27.73 0.46 1.20
C VAL A 128 -26.67 -0.16 0.28
N ARG A 129 -26.83 -0.03 -1.05
CA ARG A 129 -25.95 -0.66 -2.04
C ARG A 129 -24.73 0.18 -2.40
N TYR A 130 -24.79 1.51 -2.25
CA TYR A 130 -23.71 2.39 -2.67
C TYR A 130 -23.14 3.26 -1.54
N ALA A 131 -23.94 4.07 -0.86
CA ALA A 131 -23.42 5.03 0.12
C ALA A 131 -22.80 4.36 1.35
N VAL A 132 -23.52 3.46 2.02
CA VAL A 132 -23.02 2.73 3.20
C VAL A 132 -21.74 1.93 2.85
N PRO A 133 -21.73 1.14 1.77
CA PRO A 133 -20.52 0.55 1.21
C PRO A 133 -19.33 1.48 1.00
N ALA A 134 -19.53 2.61 0.33
CA ALA A 134 -18.46 3.56 0.04
C ALA A 134 -17.89 4.17 1.34
N TRP A 135 -18.75 4.47 2.31
CA TRP A 135 -18.33 4.95 3.63
C TRP A 135 -17.54 3.90 4.42
N ARG A 136 -17.96 2.63 4.38
CA ARG A 136 -17.23 1.53 5.04
C ARG A 136 -15.84 1.33 4.44
N ASN A 137 -15.72 1.44 3.12
CA ASN A 137 -14.47 1.18 2.40
C ASN A 137 -13.57 2.40 2.23
N ARG A 138 -13.97 3.59 2.71
CA ARG A 138 -13.19 4.84 2.52
C ARG A 138 -11.73 4.74 2.95
N ILE A 139 -11.45 4.04 4.06
CA ILE A 139 -10.09 3.92 4.60
C ILE A 139 -9.28 2.93 3.75
N TYR A 140 -9.91 1.83 3.32
CA TYR A 140 -9.32 0.89 2.38
C TYR A 140 -8.95 1.61 1.06
N ILE A 141 -9.85 2.41 0.49
CA ILE A 141 -9.59 3.17 -0.75
C ILE A 141 -8.40 4.12 -0.59
N GLU A 142 -8.27 4.78 0.57
CA GLU A 142 -7.12 5.64 0.86
C GLU A 142 -5.82 4.82 1.00
N ASN A 143 -5.88 3.64 1.63
CA ASN A 143 -4.73 2.74 1.72
C ASN A 143 -4.35 2.16 0.35
N ARG A 144 -5.33 1.86 -0.50
CA ARG A 144 -5.13 1.47 -1.90
C ARG A 144 -4.46 2.57 -2.68
N TRP A 145 -4.92 3.81 -2.57
CA TRP A 145 -4.23 4.96 -3.16
C TRP A 145 -2.77 5.01 -2.73
N ARG A 146 -2.46 4.86 -1.44
CA ARG A 146 -1.07 4.87 -0.94
C ARG A 146 -0.24 3.69 -1.44
N ALA A 147 -0.81 2.48 -1.39
CA ALA A 147 -0.17 1.27 -1.87
C ALA A 147 0.13 1.28 -3.37
N TRP A 148 -0.62 2.05 -4.17
CA TRP A 148 -0.41 2.14 -5.61
C TRP A 148 0.35 3.38 -6.05
N THR A 149 0.42 4.43 -5.23
CA THR A 149 0.98 5.73 -5.61
C THR A 149 2.14 6.24 -4.77
N GLY A 150 2.57 5.52 -3.74
CA GLY A 150 3.76 5.91 -2.99
C GLY A 150 5.03 5.90 -3.86
N PRO A 151 6.21 6.12 -3.24
CA PRO A 151 7.49 6.07 -3.95
C PRO A 151 7.68 4.77 -4.75
N SER A 152 8.29 4.90 -5.92
CA SER A 152 8.55 3.78 -6.83
C SER A 152 10.05 3.51 -6.93
N ARG A 153 10.40 2.27 -7.23
CA ARG A 153 11.76 1.86 -7.52
C ARG A 153 11.90 1.42 -8.94
N THR A 154 12.90 1.96 -9.61
CA THR A 154 13.22 1.60 -10.99
C THR A 154 14.69 1.26 -11.12
N SER A 155 14.97 0.24 -11.93
CA SER A 155 16.34 -0.12 -12.31
C SER A 155 16.87 0.92 -13.29
N ILE A 156 18.01 1.52 -12.96
CA ILE A 156 18.76 2.40 -13.86
C ILE A 156 20.17 1.85 -14.06
N ARG A 157 20.82 2.20 -15.18
CA ARG A 157 22.23 1.83 -15.40
C ARG A 157 23.11 2.54 -14.38
N GLY A 158 24.15 1.87 -13.87
CA GLY A 158 25.08 2.43 -12.89
C GLY A 158 25.67 3.79 -13.31
N VAL A 159 25.92 3.98 -14.62
CA VAL A 159 26.43 5.23 -15.19
C VAL A 159 25.53 6.46 -14.95
N TYR A 160 24.23 6.27 -14.72
CA TYR A 160 23.28 7.37 -14.45
C TYR A 160 23.15 7.70 -12.96
N ARG A 161 23.84 6.97 -12.09
CA ARG A 161 23.77 7.12 -10.64
C ARG A 161 24.05 8.56 -10.20
N ASP A 162 25.12 9.16 -10.72
CA ASP A 162 25.53 10.52 -10.35
C ASP A 162 24.63 11.62 -10.96
N LEU A 163 23.79 11.27 -11.95
CA LEU A 163 22.77 12.18 -12.50
C LEU A 163 21.52 12.23 -11.63
N CYS A 164 21.28 11.23 -10.80
CA CYS A 164 20.09 11.18 -9.95
C CYS A 164 20.28 12.09 -8.74
N GLY A 165 19.28 12.93 -8.44
CA GLY A 165 19.34 13.80 -7.28
C GLY A 165 17.99 14.35 -6.86
N ASP A 166 17.98 15.63 -6.47
CA ASP A 166 16.78 16.29 -5.98
C ASP A 166 15.86 16.79 -7.10
N SER A 167 14.73 17.39 -6.70
CA SER A 167 13.74 17.97 -7.60
C SER A 167 14.35 18.98 -8.59
N ALA A 168 15.30 19.81 -8.14
CA ALA A 168 15.93 20.81 -9.00
C ALA A 168 16.83 20.13 -10.06
N GLN A 169 17.58 19.11 -9.67
CA GLN A 169 18.38 18.30 -10.60
C GLN A 169 17.51 17.61 -11.64
N TRP A 170 16.41 16.98 -11.25
CA TRP A 170 15.50 16.33 -12.20
C TRP A 170 14.85 17.30 -13.18
N ILE A 171 14.48 18.50 -12.72
CA ILE A 171 13.95 19.55 -13.61
C ILE A 171 15.01 20.01 -14.60
N ARG A 172 16.27 20.17 -14.17
CA ARG A 172 17.40 20.51 -15.08
C ARG A 172 17.59 19.42 -16.13
N LEU A 173 17.64 18.15 -15.73
CA LEU A 173 17.80 17.02 -16.65
C LEU A 173 16.66 16.94 -17.66
N TYR A 174 15.42 17.14 -17.22
CA TYR A 174 14.27 17.14 -18.12
C TYR A 174 14.37 18.23 -19.21
N ASN A 175 14.85 19.41 -18.84
CA ASN A 175 14.96 20.58 -19.72
C ASN A 175 16.25 20.65 -20.55
N ALA A 176 17.26 19.80 -20.29
CA ALA A 176 18.56 19.87 -20.96
C ALA A 176 18.48 19.57 -22.46
N HIS A 177 17.59 18.68 -22.86
CA HIS A 177 17.35 18.27 -24.25
C HIS A 177 15.85 18.44 -24.60
N PRO A 178 15.40 19.68 -24.90
CA PRO A 178 14.00 19.96 -25.20
C PRO A 178 13.51 19.29 -26.51
N GLU A 179 14.42 18.99 -27.44
CA GLU A 179 14.14 18.29 -28.69
C GLU A 179 13.73 16.83 -28.50
N LYS A 180 14.25 16.16 -27.48
CA LYS A 180 13.88 14.78 -27.11
C LYS A 180 12.62 14.81 -26.25
N ARG A 181 11.43 14.74 -26.87
CA ARG A 181 10.14 14.72 -26.14
C ARG A 181 9.98 13.43 -25.34
N VAL A 182 9.64 13.58 -24.06
CA VAL A 182 9.32 12.43 -23.19
C VAL A 182 7.81 12.19 -23.22
N LEU A 183 7.41 11.00 -23.66
CA LEU A 183 5.99 10.63 -23.66
C LEU A 183 5.53 10.28 -22.24
N THR A 184 4.37 10.79 -21.85
CA THR A 184 3.69 10.41 -20.60
C THR A 184 2.72 9.28 -20.90
N ALA A 185 2.71 8.23 -20.08
CA ALA A 185 1.73 7.16 -20.24
C ALA A 185 0.34 7.62 -19.78
N PRO A 186 -0.76 7.16 -20.40
CA PRO A 186 -2.12 7.50 -19.98
C PRO A 186 -2.39 7.22 -18.49
N SER A 187 -1.81 6.13 -17.97
CA SER A 187 -1.89 5.76 -16.54
C SER A 187 -1.38 6.83 -15.59
N ASP A 188 -0.47 7.68 -16.04
CA ASP A 188 0.20 8.69 -15.24
C ASP A 188 -0.61 10.01 -15.22
N ASP A 189 -1.67 10.11 -16.02
CA ASP A 189 -2.49 11.31 -16.14
C ASP A 189 -3.31 11.57 -14.88
N TRP A 190 -3.26 12.82 -14.44
CA TRP A 190 -4.03 13.32 -13.32
C TRP A 190 -5.45 13.75 -13.71
N GLY A 191 -5.74 13.85 -15.01
CA GLY A 191 -7.01 14.30 -15.54
C GLY A 191 -7.33 15.75 -15.15
N LEU A 192 -8.61 16.08 -15.09
CA LEU A 192 -9.06 17.42 -14.71
C LEU A 192 -8.74 17.70 -13.23
N ALA A 193 -7.72 18.51 -12.98
CA ALA A 193 -7.34 18.96 -11.65
C ALA A 193 -7.36 20.49 -11.60
N VAL A 194 -8.22 21.07 -10.75
CA VAL A 194 -8.28 22.52 -10.52
C VAL A 194 -6.91 23.08 -10.10
N ARG A 195 -6.14 22.28 -9.36
CA ARG A 195 -4.75 22.54 -9.02
C ARG A 195 -3.96 21.24 -9.20
N PRO A 196 -3.27 21.03 -10.33
CA PRO A 196 -2.45 19.84 -10.52
C PRO A 196 -1.31 19.83 -9.48
N PRO A 197 -0.91 18.64 -9.00
CA PRO A 197 0.22 18.54 -8.07
C PRO A 197 1.50 19.01 -8.74
N ARG A 198 2.39 19.60 -7.93
CA ARG A 198 3.73 20.00 -8.38
C ARG A 198 4.58 18.76 -8.67
N GLY A 199 5.55 18.92 -9.56
CA GLY A 199 6.53 17.88 -9.91
C GLY A 199 6.46 17.44 -11.37
N LEU A 200 7.37 16.55 -11.76
CA LEU A 200 7.46 15.96 -13.09
C LEU A 200 6.49 14.78 -13.23
N SER A 201 5.70 14.74 -14.31
CA SER A 201 4.82 13.60 -14.63
C SER A 201 5.57 12.42 -15.22
N HIS A 202 6.73 12.68 -15.84
CA HIS A 202 7.49 11.71 -16.62
C HIS A 202 8.20 10.65 -15.77
N ASP A 203 8.53 9.52 -16.38
CA ASP A 203 9.33 8.47 -15.74
C ASP A 203 10.81 8.88 -15.69
N PRO A 204 11.52 8.70 -14.56
CA PRO A 204 12.95 8.98 -14.49
C PRO A 204 13.75 8.24 -15.57
N THR A 205 13.41 7.00 -15.93
CA THR A 205 14.16 6.29 -16.99
C THR A 205 14.03 7.01 -18.32
N ALA A 206 12.82 7.44 -18.68
CA ALA A 206 12.58 8.15 -19.92
C ALA A 206 13.26 9.54 -19.97
N ILE A 207 13.51 10.16 -18.81
CA ILE A 207 14.36 11.37 -18.71
C ILE A 207 15.83 11.01 -18.93
N LEU A 208 16.32 9.95 -18.28
CA LEU A 208 17.71 9.50 -18.37
C LEU A 208 18.06 8.99 -19.78
N ASP A 209 17.12 8.37 -20.49
CA ASP A 209 17.33 7.86 -21.85
C ASP A 209 17.73 8.95 -22.85
N LYS A 210 17.42 10.23 -22.56
CA LYS A 210 17.87 11.38 -23.35
C LYS A 210 19.39 11.47 -23.44
N PHE A 211 20.10 10.99 -22.42
CA PHE A 211 21.54 11.09 -22.22
C PHE A 211 22.29 9.80 -22.57
N SER A 212 21.62 8.83 -23.21
CA SER A 212 22.23 7.55 -23.59
C SER A 212 23.39 7.65 -24.58
N GLU A 213 23.47 8.75 -25.35
CA GLU A 213 24.44 8.95 -26.44
C GLU A 213 25.55 9.96 -26.09
N ASP A 214 25.34 10.85 -25.12
CA ASP A 214 26.29 11.90 -24.75
C ASP A 214 26.23 12.22 -23.25
N MET A 215 27.23 11.74 -22.51
CA MET A 215 27.46 12.03 -21.10
C MET A 215 28.64 13.02 -20.91
N SER A 216 29.31 13.38 -22.02
CA SER A 216 30.54 14.18 -22.06
C SER A 216 30.23 15.67 -21.89
N GLY A 217 29.99 16.06 -20.64
CA GLY A 217 29.76 17.48 -20.28
C GLY A 217 29.02 17.68 -18.97
N LEU A 218 28.54 16.60 -18.36
CA LEU A 218 27.67 16.65 -17.19
C LEU A 218 28.49 16.53 -15.90
N THR A 219 29.12 17.62 -15.46
CA THR A 219 29.69 17.70 -14.11
C THR A 219 28.59 18.06 -13.11
N TYR A 220 27.94 17.05 -12.54
CA TYR A 220 26.94 17.27 -11.48
C TYR A 220 27.53 16.99 -10.10
N THR A 221 27.11 17.79 -9.13
CA THR A 221 27.35 17.51 -7.71
C THR A 221 26.71 16.18 -7.35
N ARG A 222 27.53 15.27 -6.79
CA ARG A 222 27.15 13.91 -6.41
C ARG A 222 26.04 13.92 -5.35
N LEU A 223 24.79 13.87 -5.79
CA LEU A 223 23.60 13.82 -4.93
C LEU A 223 23.04 12.39 -4.91
N ASP A 224 23.90 11.45 -4.56
CA ASP A 224 23.70 10.00 -4.56
C ASP A 224 22.66 9.46 -3.54
N ALA A 225 21.84 10.37 -2.98
CA ALA A 225 21.05 10.16 -1.77
C ALA A 225 19.78 9.31 -1.98
N ARG A 226 19.53 8.78 -3.19
CA ARG A 226 18.30 8.02 -3.51
C ARG A 226 18.55 6.75 -4.32
N VAL A 227 19.82 6.39 -4.52
CA VAL A 227 20.21 5.18 -5.25
C VAL A 227 20.58 4.08 -4.26
N TYR A 228 19.86 2.96 -4.30
CA TYR A 228 20.12 1.81 -3.45
C TYR A 228 21.21 0.93 -4.04
N ASP A 229 22.22 0.64 -3.24
CA ASP A 229 23.35 -0.22 -3.57
C ASP A 229 23.11 -1.64 -3.07
N ASP A 230 23.04 -2.62 -3.96
CA ASP A 230 22.86 -4.02 -3.58
C ASP A 230 24.18 -4.82 -3.60
N GLY A 231 25.33 -4.16 -3.73
CA GLY A 231 26.64 -4.80 -3.58
C GLY A 231 27.08 -5.64 -4.79
N THR A 232 26.56 -5.38 -5.98
CA THR A 232 26.86 -6.18 -7.19
C THR A 232 27.84 -5.53 -8.18
N GLY A 233 28.43 -4.38 -7.81
CA GLY A 233 29.48 -3.69 -8.57
C GLY A 233 29.00 -2.43 -9.32
N ASP A 234 29.96 -1.62 -9.79
CA ASP A 234 29.70 -0.29 -10.37
C ASP A 234 29.11 -0.33 -11.79
N ASP A 235 29.38 -1.39 -12.57
CA ASP A 235 28.83 -1.58 -13.92
C ASP A 235 27.40 -2.16 -13.93
N ALA A 236 26.90 -2.56 -12.76
CA ALA A 236 25.57 -3.14 -12.63
C ALA A 236 24.47 -2.09 -12.63
N ASN A 237 23.24 -2.53 -12.89
CA ASN A 237 22.08 -1.67 -12.66
C ASN A 237 21.90 -1.42 -11.17
N VAL A 238 21.52 -0.19 -10.83
CA VAL A 238 21.24 0.26 -9.46
C VAL A 238 19.76 0.64 -9.32
N SER A 239 19.24 0.61 -8.09
CA SER A 239 17.81 0.89 -7.84
C SER A 239 17.62 2.34 -7.44
N LEU A 240 17.01 3.12 -8.30
CA LEU A 240 16.59 4.48 -7.98
C LEU A 240 15.25 4.44 -7.24
N LEU A 241 15.19 5.02 -6.04
CA LEU A 241 13.95 5.36 -5.35
C LEU A 241 13.51 6.76 -5.78
N TRP A 242 12.27 6.91 -6.27
CA TRP A 242 11.75 8.20 -6.73
C TRP A 242 10.25 8.37 -6.43
N GLY A 243 9.81 9.62 -6.28
CA GLY A 243 8.45 9.98 -5.95
C GLY A 243 8.32 11.48 -5.65
N GLU A 244 7.31 11.85 -4.86
CA GLU A 244 7.04 13.26 -4.51
C GLU A 244 8.21 13.95 -3.80
N GLN A 245 9.00 13.21 -3.02
CA GLN A 245 10.14 13.78 -2.28
C GLN A 245 11.30 14.14 -3.23
N GLU A 246 11.38 13.47 -4.38
CA GLU A 246 12.41 13.65 -5.40
C GLU A 246 11.97 14.63 -6.50
N GLY A 247 10.76 15.21 -6.39
CA GLY A 247 10.24 16.17 -7.37
C GLY A 247 9.35 15.58 -8.46
N PHE A 248 8.96 14.31 -8.34
CA PHE A 248 8.02 13.67 -9.26
C PHE A 248 6.58 13.79 -8.76
N ARG A 249 5.63 13.78 -9.68
CA ARG A 249 4.22 13.69 -9.32
C ARG A 249 3.92 12.27 -8.84
N ARG A 250 3.13 12.17 -7.79
CA ARG A 250 2.50 10.92 -7.37
C ARG A 250 1.68 10.34 -8.52
N ARG A 251 1.84 9.05 -8.81
CA ARG A 251 1.09 8.36 -9.87
C ARG A 251 0.90 6.90 -9.52
N VAL A 252 -0.16 6.29 -10.05
CA VAL A 252 -0.42 4.87 -9.92
C VAL A 252 0.66 4.10 -10.69
N SER A 253 1.21 3.05 -10.08
CA SER A 253 2.17 2.18 -10.78
C SER A 253 1.57 1.63 -12.06
N ARG A 254 2.37 1.65 -13.14
CA ARG A 254 2.02 1.04 -14.43
C ARG A 254 1.76 -0.46 -14.34
N ALA A 255 2.17 -1.12 -13.26
CA ALA A 255 1.77 -2.49 -12.95
C ALA A 255 0.25 -2.67 -12.92
N VAL A 256 -0.54 -1.60 -12.71
CA VAL A 256 -2.00 -1.63 -12.70
C VAL A 256 -2.59 -2.16 -14.00
N LEU A 257 -1.91 -1.92 -15.13
CA LEU A 257 -2.35 -2.35 -16.47
C LEU A 257 -2.35 -3.87 -16.63
N ALA A 258 -1.56 -4.57 -15.83
CA ALA A 258 -1.47 -6.03 -15.85
C ALA A 258 -2.38 -6.70 -14.81
N MET A 259 -3.18 -5.93 -14.06
CA MET A 259 -3.99 -6.46 -12.96
C MET A 259 -5.36 -6.98 -13.43
N PRO A 260 -5.89 -8.04 -12.80
CA PRO A 260 -7.27 -8.44 -12.97
C PRO A 260 -8.22 -7.29 -12.60
N LYS A 261 -9.15 -6.92 -13.50
CA LYS A 261 -10.11 -5.82 -13.30
C LYS A 261 -10.90 -5.96 -12.00
N GLY A 262 -11.26 -7.20 -11.61
CA GLY A 262 -11.97 -7.51 -10.36
C GLY A 262 -11.27 -6.98 -9.09
N LEU A 263 -9.93 -6.89 -9.11
CA LEU A 263 -9.13 -6.37 -7.99
C LEU A 263 -9.02 -4.83 -7.99
N LEU A 264 -9.40 -4.15 -9.07
CA LEU A 264 -9.29 -2.69 -9.20
C LEU A 264 -10.56 -1.95 -8.73
N HIS A 265 -11.63 -2.68 -8.44
CA HIS A 265 -12.86 -2.11 -7.89
C HIS A 265 -12.71 -1.65 -6.45
N SER A 266 -13.57 -0.72 -6.02
CA SER A 266 -13.64 -0.21 -4.63
C SER A 266 -13.99 -1.29 -3.60
N ARG A 267 -14.43 -2.45 -4.10
CA ARG A 267 -14.64 -3.72 -3.39
C ARG A 267 -13.98 -4.82 -4.20
N PRO A 268 -12.68 -5.06 -4.01
CA PRO A 268 -11.98 -6.05 -4.80
C PRO A 268 -12.43 -7.45 -4.41
N ILE A 269 -12.70 -8.26 -5.43
CA ILE A 269 -13.02 -9.67 -5.29
C ILE A 269 -12.09 -10.47 -6.19
N THR A 270 -11.69 -11.66 -5.72
CA THR A 270 -10.98 -12.63 -6.55
C THR A 270 -11.94 -13.26 -7.56
N VAL A 271 -11.38 -13.97 -8.55
CA VAL A 271 -12.18 -14.72 -9.54
C VAL A 271 -13.12 -15.72 -8.84
N ASP A 272 -12.66 -16.34 -7.76
CA ASP A 272 -13.45 -17.28 -6.95
C ASP A 272 -14.39 -16.62 -5.93
N GLY A 273 -14.52 -15.29 -5.95
CA GLY A 273 -15.44 -14.53 -5.08
C GLY A 273 -14.94 -14.26 -3.65
N TYR A 274 -13.67 -14.52 -3.35
CA TYR A 274 -13.07 -14.17 -2.05
C TYR A 274 -12.71 -12.68 -1.98
N ASN A 275 -12.56 -12.18 -0.76
CA ASN A 275 -12.10 -10.81 -0.53
C ASN A 275 -10.70 -10.62 -1.17
N GLY A 276 -10.57 -9.67 -2.11
CA GLY A 276 -9.33 -9.35 -2.83
C GLY A 276 -8.58 -8.14 -2.29
N GLU A 277 -8.97 -7.58 -1.15
CA GLU A 277 -8.39 -6.33 -0.61
C GLU A 277 -6.89 -6.47 -0.35
N GLY A 278 -6.47 -7.56 0.29
CA GLY A 278 -5.07 -7.86 0.56
C GLY A 278 -4.24 -8.00 -0.72
N LEU A 279 -4.76 -8.72 -1.72
CA LEU A 279 -4.12 -8.90 -3.03
C LEU A 279 -3.94 -7.57 -3.76
N CYS A 280 -5.00 -6.76 -3.87
CA CYS A 280 -4.94 -5.47 -4.53
C CYS A 280 -3.88 -4.54 -3.90
N LEU A 281 -3.79 -4.54 -2.56
CA LEU A 281 -2.78 -3.74 -1.85
C LEU A 281 -1.37 -4.28 -2.08
N ALA A 282 -1.16 -5.59 -1.95
CA ALA A 282 0.14 -6.22 -2.15
C ALA A 282 0.64 -5.99 -3.58
N PHE A 283 -0.23 -6.17 -4.58
CA PHE A 283 0.11 -5.97 -5.98
C PHE A 283 0.49 -4.52 -6.30
N GLY A 284 -0.15 -3.54 -5.67
CA GLY A 284 0.27 -2.14 -5.79
C GLY A 284 1.67 -1.88 -5.22
N ILE A 285 2.01 -2.53 -4.09
CA ILE A 285 3.34 -2.42 -3.49
C ILE A 285 4.39 -3.06 -4.37
N PHE A 286 4.22 -4.34 -4.72
CA PHE A 286 5.20 -5.06 -5.53
C PHE A 286 5.26 -4.56 -6.96
N GLY A 287 4.17 -3.99 -7.47
CA GLY A 287 4.18 -3.26 -8.74
C GLY A 287 5.13 -2.05 -8.74
N ARG A 288 5.46 -1.48 -7.57
CA ARG A 288 6.39 -0.36 -7.40
C ARG A 288 7.74 -0.76 -6.83
N ASN A 289 7.80 -1.87 -6.11
CA ASN A 289 8.99 -2.35 -5.42
C ASN A 289 9.16 -3.86 -5.62
N LYS A 290 9.61 -4.28 -6.81
CA LYS A 290 9.99 -5.68 -7.07
C LYS A 290 11.39 -6.04 -6.55
N GLY A 291 12.21 -5.04 -6.26
CA GLY A 291 13.66 -5.21 -6.12
C GLY A 291 14.38 -5.34 -7.48
N LEU A 292 15.69 -5.13 -7.48
CA LEU A 292 16.54 -5.22 -8.69
C LEU A 292 16.69 -6.64 -9.19
N ARG A 293 16.86 -7.57 -8.25
CA ARG A 293 17.11 -8.98 -8.48
C ARG A 293 16.14 -9.81 -7.66
N PRO A 294 14.86 -9.95 -8.08
CA PRO A 294 13.87 -10.71 -7.33
C PRO A 294 14.29 -12.17 -7.11
N HIS A 295 15.09 -12.72 -8.02
CA HIS A 295 15.54 -14.11 -8.01
C HIS A 295 16.54 -14.46 -6.92
N THR A 296 17.14 -13.46 -6.29
CA THR A 296 18.14 -13.67 -5.24
C THR A 296 17.54 -13.50 -3.85
N LEU A 297 16.33 -12.95 -3.74
CA LEU A 297 15.67 -12.67 -2.47
C LEU A 297 15.47 -13.95 -1.66
N MET A 298 15.74 -13.86 -0.36
CA MET A 298 15.59 -14.98 0.56
C MET A 298 14.21 -14.94 1.21
N PHE A 299 13.47 -16.05 1.13
CA PHE A 299 12.20 -16.26 1.83
C PHE A 299 11.91 -17.77 1.94
N ASP A 300 12.56 -18.45 2.87
CA ASP A 300 12.53 -19.92 2.98
C ASP A 300 11.37 -20.42 3.84
N VAL A 301 10.15 -20.19 3.36
CA VAL A 301 8.91 -20.55 4.06
C VAL A 301 8.58 -22.05 4.00
N ASP A 302 9.09 -22.74 2.98
CA ASP A 302 8.87 -24.18 2.73
C ASP A 302 10.06 -25.03 3.17
N ASP A 303 11.03 -24.45 3.89
CA ASP A 303 12.27 -25.09 4.35
C ASP A 303 13.17 -25.68 3.23
N LYS A 304 12.88 -25.39 1.95
CA LYS A 304 13.62 -25.93 0.80
C LYS A 304 15.11 -25.61 0.87
N TRP A 305 15.48 -24.38 1.24
CA TRP A 305 16.88 -23.97 1.32
C TRP A 305 17.60 -24.68 2.47
N LYS A 306 16.93 -24.81 3.62
CA LYS A 306 17.47 -25.56 4.77
C LYS A 306 17.65 -27.04 4.46
N THR A 307 16.64 -27.70 3.87
CA THR A 307 16.72 -29.12 3.48
C THR A 307 17.84 -29.37 2.47
N GLN A 308 18.01 -28.49 1.48
CA GLN A 308 19.12 -28.60 0.52
C GLN A 308 20.50 -28.61 1.19
N ARG A 309 20.64 -27.95 2.34
CA ARG A 309 21.90 -27.78 3.07
C ARG A 309 22.06 -28.74 4.26
N GLY A 310 21.16 -29.72 4.42
CA GLY A 310 21.17 -30.64 5.56
C GLY A 310 20.90 -29.95 6.90
N ILE A 311 20.17 -28.84 6.91
CA ILE A 311 19.86 -28.08 8.12
C ILE A 311 18.46 -28.46 8.62
N ILE A 312 18.39 -29.16 9.76
CA ILE A 312 17.12 -29.42 10.46
C ILE A 312 16.87 -28.36 11.53
N ARG A 313 15.67 -27.77 11.56
CA ARG A 313 15.26 -26.77 12.56
C ARG A 313 15.18 -27.37 13.97
N ASN A 314 15.31 -26.53 14.99
CA ASN A 314 15.15 -26.93 16.40
C ASN A 314 13.73 -27.49 16.72
N ARG A 315 12.73 -27.07 15.93
CA ARG A 315 11.30 -27.42 16.06
C ARG A 315 10.72 -27.87 14.72
N PRO A 316 11.10 -29.06 14.22
CA PRO A 316 10.69 -29.53 12.89
C PRO A 316 9.18 -29.77 12.78
N GLU A 317 8.49 -30.04 13.89
CA GLU A 317 7.05 -30.27 13.96
C GLU A 317 6.21 -29.01 13.68
N THR A 318 6.77 -27.82 13.91
CA THR A 318 6.09 -26.55 13.68
C THR A 318 6.50 -25.99 12.33
N THR A 319 5.57 -25.74 11.40
CA THR A 319 5.92 -25.12 10.11
C THR A 319 6.15 -23.61 10.24
N VAL A 320 6.99 -23.03 9.37
CA VAL A 320 7.23 -21.57 9.33
C VAL A 320 5.92 -20.80 9.12
N ARG A 321 5.03 -21.32 8.27
CA ARG A 321 3.68 -20.73 8.06
C ARG A 321 2.85 -20.74 9.34
N ALA A 322 2.79 -21.87 10.03
CA ALA A 322 2.01 -22.00 11.26
C ALA A 322 2.52 -21.05 12.35
N ILE A 323 3.84 -20.89 12.52
CA ILE A 323 4.36 -19.94 13.50
C ILE A 323 4.05 -18.49 13.10
N LEU A 324 4.18 -18.11 11.82
CA LEU A 324 3.85 -16.76 11.34
C LEU A 324 2.37 -16.42 11.56
N GLU A 325 1.49 -17.40 11.42
CA GLU A 325 0.05 -17.26 11.69
C GLU A 325 -0.23 -17.10 13.18
N ASN A 326 0.27 -18.04 13.99
CA ASN A 326 -0.10 -18.16 15.40
C ASN A 326 0.56 -17.10 16.29
N SER A 327 1.74 -16.61 15.92
CA SER A 327 2.48 -15.60 16.71
C SER A 327 2.22 -14.16 16.24
N SER A 328 1.50 -13.96 15.14
CA SER A 328 1.17 -12.65 14.57
C SER A 328 0.57 -11.67 15.59
N SER A 329 0.80 -10.37 15.42
CA SER A 329 0.05 -9.32 16.12
C SER A 329 -1.43 -9.29 15.72
N TRP A 330 -1.77 -9.92 14.59
CA TRP A 330 -3.11 -9.92 13.99
C TRP A 330 -3.82 -11.27 14.14
N ALA A 331 -3.26 -12.19 14.95
CA ALA A 331 -3.84 -13.51 15.18
C ALA A 331 -5.24 -13.43 15.83
N PRO A 332 -6.13 -14.40 15.55
CA PRO A 332 -5.92 -15.55 14.65
C PRO A 332 -6.04 -15.18 13.16
N ARG A 333 -5.16 -15.74 12.33
CA ARG A 333 -5.17 -15.55 10.86
C ARG A 333 -5.90 -16.72 10.16
N PRO A 334 -6.66 -16.52 9.06
CA PRO A 334 -7.34 -17.60 8.35
C PRO A 334 -6.37 -18.64 7.76
N SER A 335 -6.70 -19.93 7.92
CA SER A 335 -5.74 -20.97 8.33
C SER A 335 -5.14 -21.90 7.27
N LYS A 336 -5.58 -21.89 6.01
CA LYS A 336 -4.93 -22.66 4.91
C LYS A 336 -5.53 -22.35 3.55
N VAL A 337 -6.87 -22.33 3.50
CA VAL A 337 -7.67 -22.24 2.28
C VAL A 337 -7.43 -20.92 1.56
N MET A 338 -7.50 -19.79 2.28
CA MET A 338 -7.22 -18.46 1.72
C MET A 338 -5.81 -18.34 1.12
N ARG A 339 -4.81 -18.99 1.75
CA ARG A 339 -3.44 -19.00 1.22
C ARG A 339 -3.35 -19.69 -0.13
N SER A 340 -4.04 -20.83 -0.32
CA SER A 340 -4.06 -21.54 -1.60
C SER A 340 -4.61 -20.65 -2.72
N TYR A 341 -5.74 -19.98 -2.47
CA TYR A 341 -6.34 -19.08 -3.46
C TYR A 341 -5.47 -17.86 -3.75
N TYR A 342 -4.88 -17.25 -2.72
CA TYR A 342 -3.99 -16.10 -2.90
C TYR A 342 -2.71 -16.50 -3.64
N ALA A 343 -2.15 -17.69 -3.34
CA ALA A 343 -0.99 -18.21 -4.05
C ALA A 343 -1.29 -18.42 -5.54
N HIS A 344 -2.46 -18.96 -5.87
CA HIS A 344 -2.89 -19.12 -7.27
C HIS A 344 -3.01 -17.77 -7.99
N ALA A 345 -3.69 -16.79 -7.38
CA ALA A 345 -3.81 -15.44 -7.95
C ALA A 345 -2.44 -14.74 -8.09
N VAL A 346 -1.51 -14.99 -7.17
CA VAL A 346 -0.13 -14.49 -7.25
C VAL A 346 0.63 -15.16 -8.37
N GLU A 347 0.47 -16.47 -8.56
CA GLU A 347 1.11 -17.24 -9.63
C GLU A 347 0.62 -16.81 -11.02
N GLU A 348 -0.68 -16.56 -11.19
CA GLU A 348 -1.22 -15.98 -12.44
C GLU A 348 -0.57 -14.63 -12.78
N GLN A 349 -0.31 -13.80 -11.76
CA GLN A 349 0.21 -12.45 -11.95
C GLN A 349 1.74 -12.39 -12.06
N TYR A 350 2.44 -13.23 -11.31
CA TYR A 350 3.89 -13.18 -11.07
C TYR A 350 4.60 -14.51 -11.35
N GLY A 351 3.97 -15.47 -12.03
CA GLY A 351 4.52 -16.82 -12.28
C GLY A 351 5.88 -16.85 -12.99
N GLY A 352 6.26 -15.76 -13.68
CA GLY A 352 7.61 -15.59 -14.24
C GLY A 352 8.69 -15.22 -13.22
N LEU A 353 8.34 -15.03 -11.94
CA LEU A 353 9.27 -14.70 -10.85
C LEU A 353 9.47 -15.91 -9.93
N PRO A 354 10.61 -15.98 -9.19
CA PRO A 354 10.92 -17.19 -8.44
C PRO A 354 9.99 -17.47 -7.26
N PRO A 355 9.84 -18.74 -6.85
CA PRO A 355 8.94 -19.14 -5.77
C PRO A 355 9.09 -18.36 -4.45
N PRO A 356 10.32 -18.04 -3.96
CA PRO A 356 10.47 -17.23 -2.75
C PRO A 356 9.82 -15.84 -2.86
N PHE A 357 9.90 -15.21 -4.04
CA PHE A 357 9.24 -13.94 -4.29
C PHE A 357 7.72 -14.11 -4.22
N MET A 358 7.15 -15.06 -4.95
CA MET A 358 5.71 -15.30 -4.96
C MET A 358 5.16 -15.66 -3.57
N ALA A 359 5.90 -16.46 -2.80
CA ALA A 359 5.56 -16.78 -1.42
C ALA A 359 5.55 -15.54 -0.52
N ALA A 360 6.54 -14.65 -0.67
CA ALA A 360 6.57 -13.38 0.05
C ALA A 360 5.38 -12.47 -0.35
N VAL A 361 5.04 -12.39 -1.64
CA VAL A 361 3.86 -11.63 -2.11
C VAL A 361 2.57 -12.18 -1.48
N THR A 362 2.43 -13.50 -1.49
CA THR A 362 1.27 -14.20 -0.90
C THR A 362 1.14 -13.88 0.59
N GLU A 363 2.23 -13.97 1.36
CA GLU A 363 2.19 -13.66 2.80
C GLU A 363 1.91 -12.17 3.07
N VAL A 364 2.48 -11.25 2.28
CA VAL A 364 2.18 -9.81 2.36
C VAL A 364 0.69 -9.55 2.11
N ALA A 365 0.10 -10.19 1.11
CA ALA A 365 -1.31 -10.06 0.77
C ALA A 365 -2.23 -10.58 1.90
N LEU A 366 -1.90 -11.74 2.47
CA LEU A 366 -2.65 -12.30 3.59
C LEU A 366 -2.54 -11.40 4.83
N ILE A 367 -1.35 -10.89 5.17
CA ILE A 367 -1.18 -9.97 6.32
C ILE A 367 -1.98 -8.67 6.08
N MET A 368 -2.05 -8.19 4.84
CA MET A 368 -2.84 -6.99 4.48
C MET A 368 -4.34 -7.17 4.60
N LEU A 369 -4.82 -8.41 4.47
CA LEU A 369 -6.23 -8.73 4.70
C LEU A 369 -6.56 -8.64 6.21
N ASP A 370 -5.65 -9.09 7.07
CA ASP A 370 -5.85 -9.19 8.52
C ASP A 370 -5.58 -7.87 9.27
N ILE A 371 -4.65 -7.05 8.76
CA ILE A 371 -4.23 -5.81 9.40
C ILE A 371 -5.36 -4.77 9.44
N ARG A 372 -5.49 -4.08 10.58
CA ARG A 372 -6.40 -2.93 10.67
C ARG A 372 -5.93 -1.79 9.77
N GLN A 373 -6.88 -1.06 9.20
CA GLN A 373 -6.63 -0.03 8.20
C GLN A 373 -5.73 1.14 8.70
N ARG A 374 -5.82 1.52 9.98
CA ARG A 374 -5.01 2.62 10.55
C ARG A 374 -3.53 2.22 10.69
N PRO A 375 -3.16 1.11 11.36
CA PRO A 375 -1.77 0.64 11.39
C PRO A 375 -1.17 0.46 9.99
N LEU A 376 -1.92 -0.13 9.05
CA LEU A 376 -1.48 -0.27 7.66
C LEU A 376 -1.12 1.09 7.03
N ARG A 377 -1.96 2.10 7.24
CA ARG A 377 -1.69 3.47 6.77
C ARG A 377 -0.40 4.01 7.35
N MET A 378 -0.17 3.83 8.66
CA MET A 378 1.05 4.32 9.32
C MET A 378 2.30 3.63 8.79
N TRP A 379 2.20 2.33 8.50
CA TRP A 379 3.27 1.54 7.90
C TRP A 379 3.59 2.04 6.47
N LEU A 380 2.58 2.30 5.65
CA LEU A 380 2.74 2.90 4.30
C LEU A 380 3.31 4.33 4.37
N ASP A 381 2.87 5.14 5.35
CA ASP A 381 3.35 6.51 5.55
C ASP A 381 4.80 6.56 6.06
N GLY A 382 5.31 5.44 6.58
CA GLY A 382 6.70 5.22 6.94
C GLY A 382 7.56 4.72 5.77
N ASN A 383 7.01 4.53 4.56
CA ASN A 383 7.68 3.89 3.42
C ASN A 383 8.27 2.51 3.75
N MET A 384 7.65 1.79 4.70
CA MET A 384 8.15 0.51 5.20
C MET A 384 8.02 -0.61 4.16
N GLU A 385 7.31 -0.35 3.06
CA GLU A 385 7.27 -1.24 1.91
C GLU A 385 8.51 -1.22 1.04
N GLN A 386 9.38 -0.22 1.21
CA GLN A 386 10.61 -0.05 0.43
C GLN A 386 11.78 -0.75 1.11
N GLN A 387 12.82 -1.15 0.36
CA GLN A 387 14.11 -1.44 1.02
C GLN A 387 14.59 -0.18 1.76
N SER A 388 15.20 -0.35 2.93
CA SER A 388 15.62 0.78 3.77
C SER A 388 16.79 1.53 3.15
N MET A 389 16.51 2.72 2.60
CA MET A 389 17.55 3.62 2.07
C MET A 389 18.46 4.12 3.17
N ASP A 390 17.93 4.39 4.35
CA ASP A 390 18.71 4.92 5.46
C ASP A 390 19.81 3.94 5.87
N VAL A 391 19.46 2.67 6.11
CA VAL A 391 20.43 1.61 6.45
C VAL A 391 21.44 1.44 5.30
N ASN A 392 20.98 1.44 4.05
CA ASN A 392 21.87 1.33 2.90
C ASN A 392 22.88 2.49 2.80
N HIS A 393 22.46 3.73 3.06
CA HIS A 393 23.37 4.89 3.05
C HIS A 393 24.38 4.87 4.20
N TRP A 394 23.98 4.38 5.38
CA TRP A 394 24.91 4.17 6.48
C TRP A 394 25.97 3.13 6.09
N LEU A 395 25.55 1.97 5.58
CA LEU A 395 26.48 0.90 5.22
C LEU A 395 27.39 1.24 4.03
N THR A 396 26.90 1.98 3.04
CA THR A 396 27.71 2.40 1.88
C THR A 396 28.63 3.59 2.19
N GLY A 397 28.51 4.20 3.38
CA GLY A 397 29.26 5.40 3.76
C GLY A 397 28.78 6.68 3.05
N ARG A 398 27.69 6.63 2.29
CA ARG A 398 27.11 7.79 1.58
C ARG A 398 26.50 8.82 2.54
N SER A 399 26.16 8.41 3.77
CA SER A 399 25.73 9.34 4.82
C SER A 399 26.84 10.28 5.28
N GLY A 400 28.10 10.01 4.93
CA GLY A 400 29.28 10.74 5.44
C GLY A 400 29.54 10.52 6.93
N ARG A 401 28.77 9.64 7.59
CA ARG A 401 28.77 9.43 9.05
C ARG A 401 29.22 8.04 9.48
N SER A 402 29.36 7.08 8.55
CA SER A 402 29.84 5.73 8.89
C SER A 402 31.37 5.67 8.80
N PRO A 403 32.08 5.26 9.86
CA PRO A 403 33.54 5.18 9.86
C PRO A 403 34.07 3.98 9.05
N ALA A 404 33.27 2.92 8.87
CA ALA A 404 33.60 1.74 8.09
C ALA A 404 32.49 1.43 7.08
N ARG A 405 32.88 1.04 5.86
CA ARG A 405 31.94 0.68 4.78
C ARG A 405 31.68 -0.82 4.77
N ALA A 406 30.45 -1.19 4.50
CA ALA A 406 30.09 -2.59 4.27
C ALA A 406 30.73 -3.10 2.98
N THR A 407 31.12 -4.37 2.98
CA THR A 407 31.63 -5.04 1.78
C THR A 407 30.48 -5.36 0.81
N PRO A 408 30.75 -5.54 -0.49
CA PRO A 408 29.70 -5.88 -1.46
C PRO A 408 28.87 -7.13 -1.07
N PRO A 409 29.47 -8.24 -0.57
CA PRO A 409 28.70 -9.37 -0.04
C PRO A 409 27.75 -9.02 1.11
N GLN A 410 28.14 -8.07 1.98
CA GLN A 410 27.30 -7.64 3.10
C GLN A 410 26.09 -6.81 2.62
N LEU A 411 26.30 -5.90 1.66
CA LEU A 411 25.21 -5.15 1.03
C LEU A 411 24.24 -6.07 0.28
N TYR A 412 24.78 -7.09 -0.38
CA TYR A 412 23.99 -8.11 -1.06
C TYR A 412 23.15 -8.94 -0.09
N ALA A 413 23.70 -9.34 1.06
CA ALA A 413 22.94 -10.00 2.12
C ALA A 413 21.81 -9.11 2.67
N LEU A 414 22.07 -7.81 2.89
CA LEU A 414 21.03 -6.86 3.32
C LEU A 414 19.88 -6.80 2.29
N TYR A 415 20.23 -6.71 1.01
CA TYR A 415 19.24 -6.70 -0.07
C TYR A 415 18.39 -7.97 -0.07
N ARG A 416 19.03 -9.14 0.01
CA ARG A 416 18.35 -10.45 -0.03
C ARG A 416 17.44 -10.70 1.16
N ALA A 417 17.79 -10.18 2.34
CA ALA A 417 17.00 -10.30 3.56
C ALA A 417 15.81 -9.31 3.63
N SER A 418 15.74 -8.33 2.71
CA SER A 418 14.80 -7.21 2.80
C SER A 418 13.32 -7.62 2.79
N TYR A 419 12.94 -8.73 2.16
CA TYR A 419 11.54 -9.17 2.10
C TYR A 419 11.10 -9.84 3.40
N VAL A 420 11.99 -10.59 4.05
CA VAL A 420 11.74 -11.12 5.40
C VAL A 420 11.56 -9.96 6.37
N SER A 421 12.46 -8.97 6.35
CA SER A 421 12.33 -7.78 7.20
C SER A 421 11.00 -7.05 6.98
N MET A 422 10.57 -6.90 5.73
CA MET A 422 9.26 -6.30 5.39
C MET A 422 8.10 -7.08 6.00
N ILE A 423 8.07 -8.41 5.81
CA ILE A 423 7.00 -9.29 6.30
C ILE A 423 6.96 -9.31 7.82
N ILE A 424 8.11 -9.47 8.47
CA ILE A 424 8.25 -9.48 9.92
C ILE A 424 7.80 -8.15 10.51
N SER A 425 8.26 -7.01 9.97
CA SER A 425 7.85 -5.69 10.46
C SER A 425 6.34 -5.52 10.47
N ARG A 426 5.65 -6.05 9.45
CA ARG A 426 4.20 -5.93 9.35
C ARG A 426 3.45 -6.96 10.18
N ASN A 427 3.94 -8.20 10.24
CA ASN A 427 3.28 -9.28 10.98
C ASN A 427 3.34 -9.06 12.50
N TYR A 428 4.38 -8.36 12.99
CA TYR A 428 4.65 -8.17 14.42
C TYR A 428 4.59 -6.72 14.90
N MET A 429 4.22 -5.74 14.06
CA MET A 429 4.07 -4.37 14.56
C MET A 429 2.93 -4.23 15.58
N PRO A 430 2.97 -3.22 16.47
CA PRO A 430 1.91 -2.93 17.42
C PRO A 430 0.56 -2.65 16.75
N PRO A 431 -0.57 -3.13 17.32
CA PRO A 431 -1.92 -2.84 16.80
C PRO A 431 -2.30 -1.35 16.77
N SER A 432 -1.59 -0.50 17.50
CA SER A 432 -1.71 0.96 17.47
C SER A 432 -1.09 1.59 16.22
N GLY A 433 -0.15 0.91 15.56
CA GLY A 433 0.69 1.45 14.49
C GLY A 433 1.83 2.36 14.96
N VAL A 434 2.02 2.53 16.27
CA VAL A 434 3.08 3.35 16.89
C VAL A 434 3.61 2.67 18.14
N ILE A 435 4.86 2.98 18.48
CA ILE A 435 5.44 2.68 19.78
C ILE A 435 5.12 3.87 20.68
N THR A 436 4.39 3.64 21.77
CA THR A 436 4.10 4.68 22.77
C THR A 436 5.15 4.63 23.88
N GLU A 437 6.04 5.62 23.91
CA GLU A 437 6.95 5.85 25.03
C GLU A 437 6.37 6.97 25.90
N GLY A 438 5.47 6.61 26.82
CA GLY A 438 4.80 7.56 27.71
C GLY A 438 3.63 8.31 27.08
N LEU A 439 3.10 9.30 27.82
CA LEU A 439 1.85 10.01 27.49
C LEU A 439 1.92 10.89 26.23
N TYR A 440 3.12 11.24 25.75
CA TYR A 440 3.29 12.27 24.70
C TYR A 440 4.28 11.94 23.57
N ALA A 441 5.03 10.84 23.62
CA ALA A 441 5.97 10.48 22.56
C ALA A 441 5.53 9.19 21.83
N ALA A 442 5.10 9.35 20.58
CA ALA A 442 4.83 8.24 19.67
C ALA A 442 5.98 8.11 18.67
N ARG A 443 6.73 7.00 18.73
CA ARG A 443 7.77 6.68 17.73
C ARG A 443 7.17 5.88 16.58
N ARG A 444 7.72 6.08 15.38
CA ARG A 444 7.35 5.29 14.19
C ARG A 444 7.98 3.90 14.28
N ILE A 445 7.26 2.90 13.77
CA ILE A 445 7.74 1.53 13.63
C ILE A 445 8.93 1.50 12.68
N VAL A 446 9.92 0.68 13.02
CA VAL A 446 11.14 0.46 12.25
C VAL A 446 11.24 -1.00 11.79
N ARG A 447 11.76 -1.22 10.58
CA ARG A 447 11.97 -2.54 9.98
C ARG A 447 13.22 -3.21 10.56
N PRO A 448 13.20 -4.53 10.85
CA PRO A 448 14.36 -5.29 11.33
C PRO A 448 15.41 -5.58 10.25
N ASP A 449 15.83 -4.57 9.51
CA ASP A 449 16.72 -4.75 8.36
C ASP A 449 18.12 -5.21 8.81
N LEU A 450 18.67 -4.66 9.91
CA LEU A 450 19.99 -5.08 10.41
C LEU A 450 19.93 -6.47 11.05
N THR A 451 18.88 -6.74 11.82
CA THR A 451 18.70 -8.08 12.41
C THR A 451 18.55 -9.14 11.32
N CYS A 452 17.70 -8.90 10.31
CA CYS A 452 17.54 -9.82 9.18
C CYS A 452 18.80 -9.94 8.32
N PHE A 453 19.57 -8.86 8.15
CA PHE A 453 20.90 -8.94 7.54
C PHE A 453 21.81 -9.93 8.30
N ALA A 454 21.93 -9.78 9.62
CA ALA A 454 22.82 -10.62 10.42
C ALA A 454 22.41 -12.09 10.36
N LEU A 455 21.11 -12.38 10.51
CA LEU A 455 20.58 -13.75 10.43
C LEU A 455 20.92 -14.41 9.09
N LEU A 456 20.74 -13.71 7.96
CA LEU A 456 21.08 -14.26 6.65
C LEU A 456 22.59 -14.43 6.48
N TYR A 457 23.37 -13.43 6.86
CA TYR A 457 24.82 -13.44 6.68
C TYR A 457 25.48 -14.57 7.49
N LEU A 458 24.99 -14.81 8.71
CA LEU A 458 25.38 -15.97 9.53
C LEU A 458 24.92 -17.28 8.88
N ALA A 459 23.67 -17.35 8.42
CA ALA A 459 23.12 -18.55 7.81
C ALA A 459 23.93 -19.01 6.60
N GLU A 460 24.40 -18.10 5.76
CA GLU A 460 25.16 -18.41 4.54
C GLU A 460 26.52 -19.02 4.81
N HIS A 461 27.14 -18.68 5.95
CA HIS A 461 28.47 -19.16 6.31
C HIS A 461 28.46 -20.29 7.33
N ALA A 462 27.30 -20.64 7.88
CA ALA A 462 27.16 -21.78 8.79
C ALA A 462 27.40 -23.14 8.10
N VAL A 463 27.07 -23.23 6.81
CA VAL A 463 27.22 -24.42 5.96
C VAL A 463 27.67 -23.97 4.58
N VAL A 464 28.73 -24.55 4.02
CA VAL A 464 29.26 -24.15 2.70
C VAL A 464 29.24 -25.33 1.75
N ARG A 465 29.11 -25.05 0.46
CA ARG A 465 29.19 -26.10 -0.56
C ARG A 465 30.65 -26.31 -0.91
N ASP A 466 31.15 -27.51 -0.66
CA ASP A 466 32.47 -27.93 -1.08
C ASP A 466 32.54 -27.90 -2.61
N VAL A 467 33.50 -27.15 -3.15
CA VAL A 467 33.67 -26.94 -4.60
C VAL A 467 34.13 -28.23 -5.29
N THR A 468 34.89 -29.06 -4.59
CA THR A 468 35.47 -30.31 -5.08
C THR A 468 34.47 -31.45 -5.07
N THR A 469 33.76 -31.64 -3.94
CA THR A 469 32.83 -32.77 -3.79
C THR A 469 31.39 -32.41 -4.19
N GLY A 470 31.08 -31.11 -4.29
CA GLY A 470 29.73 -30.60 -4.54
C GLY A 470 28.76 -30.82 -3.37
N GLN A 471 29.21 -31.43 -2.27
CA GLN A 471 28.44 -31.69 -1.06
C GLN A 471 28.43 -30.48 -0.14
N TRP A 472 27.43 -30.40 0.73
CA TRP A 472 27.41 -29.41 1.79
C TRP A 472 28.24 -29.90 2.96
N ILE A 473 29.13 -29.04 3.45
CA ILE A 473 30.02 -29.31 4.58
C ILE A 473 29.86 -28.22 5.63
N GLN A 474 30.31 -28.50 6.86
CA GLN A 474 30.34 -27.50 7.93
C GLN A 474 31.12 -26.28 7.48
N GLY A 475 30.48 -25.11 7.57
CA GLY A 475 31.13 -23.85 7.22
C GLY A 475 32.10 -23.39 8.30
N PRO A 476 33.01 -22.47 7.97
CA PRO A 476 33.94 -21.89 8.93
C PRO A 476 33.27 -20.90 9.89
N GLY A 477 31.95 -20.65 9.73
CA GLY A 477 31.28 -19.51 10.32
C GLY A 477 31.75 -18.21 9.66
N ILE A 478 31.34 -17.07 10.22
CA ILE A 478 31.73 -15.76 9.70
C ILE A 478 32.09 -14.82 10.84
N ALA A 479 33.17 -14.08 10.64
CA ALA A 479 33.57 -13.04 11.56
C ALA A 479 32.56 -11.87 11.54
N ARG A 480 32.50 -11.17 12.67
CA ARG A 480 31.70 -9.96 12.82
C ARG A 480 32.12 -8.89 11.79
N PRO A 481 31.17 -8.22 11.10
CA PRO A 481 31.50 -7.08 10.26
C PRO A 481 32.14 -5.94 11.05
N GLU A 482 33.17 -5.28 10.51
CA GLU A 482 33.87 -4.19 11.19
C GLU A 482 32.95 -3.04 11.61
N TRP A 483 31.91 -2.76 10.81
CA TRP A 483 30.95 -1.69 11.09
C TRP A 483 29.90 -2.06 12.14
N TRP A 484 29.81 -3.32 12.58
CA TRP A 484 28.77 -3.81 13.49
C TRP A 484 28.85 -3.16 14.89
N ASP A 485 30.07 -2.83 15.34
CA ASP A 485 30.30 -2.25 16.67
C ASP A 485 30.05 -0.73 16.73
N ASN A 486 29.55 -0.14 15.64
CA ASN A 486 29.25 1.29 15.63
C ASN A 486 27.99 1.63 16.45
N VAL A 487 28.01 2.76 17.14
CA VAL A 487 26.90 3.27 17.98
C VAL A 487 25.56 3.35 17.22
N TRP A 488 25.59 3.66 15.92
CA TRP A 488 24.35 3.73 15.13
C TRP A 488 23.72 2.35 14.92
N VAL A 489 24.52 1.27 14.86
CA VAL A 489 24.03 -0.11 14.74
C VAL A 489 23.32 -0.50 16.02
N GLU A 490 23.93 -0.24 17.17
CA GLU A 490 23.31 -0.47 18.48
C GLU A 490 21.97 0.26 18.61
N SER A 491 21.97 1.57 18.32
CA SER A 491 20.75 2.39 18.35
C SER A 491 19.68 1.88 17.39
N ARG A 492 20.09 1.41 16.20
CA ARG A 492 19.17 0.85 15.22
C ARG A 492 18.60 -0.50 15.68
N LEU A 493 19.43 -1.41 16.19
CA LEU A 493 19.00 -2.71 16.71
C LEU A 493 18.04 -2.55 17.90
N HIS A 494 18.27 -1.55 18.75
CA HIS A 494 17.34 -1.18 19.82
C HIS A 494 15.96 -0.82 19.25
N GLN A 495 15.93 0.11 18.28
CA GLN A 495 14.68 0.54 17.65
C GLN A 495 13.96 -0.61 16.95
N GLU A 496 14.70 -1.49 16.27
CA GLU A 496 14.15 -2.71 15.66
C GLU A 496 13.49 -3.60 16.70
N HIS A 497 14.14 -3.80 17.86
CA HIS A 497 13.60 -4.60 18.94
C HIS A 497 12.32 -4.00 19.54
N GLU A 498 12.32 -2.71 19.86
CA GLU A 498 11.18 -2.01 20.46
C GLU A 498 9.99 -1.85 19.49
N SER A 499 10.26 -1.86 18.19
CA SER A 499 9.23 -1.69 17.14
C SER A 499 8.28 -2.86 16.98
N MET A 500 8.57 -4.02 17.58
CA MET A 500 7.85 -5.27 17.29
C MET A 500 7.44 -6.01 18.55
N LYS A 501 6.27 -6.65 18.48
CA LYS A 501 5.76 -7.59 19.48
C LYS A 501 6.72 -8.78 19.63
N ALA A 502 6.94 -9.23 20.86
CA ALA A 502 7.74 -10.43 21.15
C ALA A 502 7.31 -11.66 20.33
N GLY A 503 8.28 -12.52 20.00
CA GLY A 503 8.06 -13.76 19.23
C GLY A 503 8.35 -13.67 17.72
N TRP A 504 8.79 -12.51 17.23
CA TRP A 504 9.09 -12.29 15.81
C TRP A 504 10.43 -12.87 15.34
N ARG A 505 11.37 -13.06 16.27
CA ARG A 505 12.77 -13.41 16.02
C ARG A 505 12.96 -14.81 15.45
N GLU A 506 12.31 -15.80 16.06
CA GLU A 506 12.37 -17.20 15.64
C GLU A 506 11.88 -17.41 14.19
N PRO A 507 10.68 -16.92 13.79
CA PRO A 507 10.25 -17.02 12.40
C PRO A 507 11.17 -16.26 11.44
N ALA A 508 11.77 -15.14 11.85
CA ALA A 508 12.74 -14.44 11.02
C ALA A 508 14.00 -15.29 10.76
N ALA A 509 14.53 -15.96 11.79
CA ALA A 509 15.66 -16.86 11.67
C ALA A 509 15.36 -18.05 10.74
N TRP A 510 14.18 -18.68 10.91
CA TRP A 510 13.77 -19.79 10.05
C TRP A 510 13.58 -19.38 8.59
N LEU A 511 12.96 -18.23 8.33
CA LEU A 511 12.77 -17.69 6.97
C LEU A 511 14.09 -17.37 6.26
N LEU A 512 15.16 -17.11 7.02
CA LEU A 512 16.49 -16.78 6.51
C LEU A 512 17.46 -17.97 6.52
N GLY A 513 16.97 -19.16 6.89
CA GLY A 513 17.71 -20.42 6.72
C GLY A 513 18.53 -20.86 7.93
N LEU A 514 18.28 -20.33 9.13
CA LEU A 514 18.87 -20.81 10.39
C LEU A 514 18.02 -21.90 11.05
N LYS A 515 18.65 -22.68 11.94
CA LYS A 515 17.95 -23.67 12.79
C LYS A 515 17.05 -23.00 13.82
N GLU A 516 17.50 -21.88 14.38
CA GLU A 516 16.84 -21.11 15.44
C GLU A 516 17.41 -19.69 15.52
N PHE A 517 16.77 -18.81 16.30
CA PHE A 517 17.32 -17.48 16.56
C PHE A 517 18.53 -17.55 17.51
N PRO A 518 19.68 -16.96 17.15
CA PRO A 518 20.87 -16.97 18.01
C PRO A 518 20.66 -16.07 19.24
N PRO A 519 20.76 -16.60 20.47
CA PRO A 519 20.52 -15.82 21.68
C PRO A 519 21.53 -14.66 21.87
N GLU A 520 22.72 -14.76 21.26
CA GLU A 520 23.75 -13.71 21.30
C GLU A 520 23.33 -12.43 20.56
N LEU A 521 22.41 -12.55 19.59
CA LEU A 521 21.80 -11.42 18.90
C LEU A 521 20.64 -10.78 19.69
N GLU A 522 20.31 -11.29 20.88
CA GLU A 522 19.33 -10.64 21.73
C GLU A 522 19.85 -9.33 22.30
N TYR A 523 19.08 -8.26 22.06
CA TYR A 523 19.39 -6.89 22.49
C TYR A 523 19.42 -6.68 24.03
N ILE A 524 19.26 -7.72 24.85
CA ILE A 524 19.34 -7.59 26.32
C ILE A 524 20.75 -7.13 26.76
N ARG A 525 21.77 -7.31 25.90
CA ARG A 525 23.12 -6.73 25.98
C ARG A 525 23.50 -6.21 24.58
N PHE A 526 24.57 -5.42 24.44
CA PHE A 526 25.10 -5.08 23.11
C PHE A 526 25.23 -6.40 22.32
N PRO A 527 24.49 -6.57 21.20
CA PRO A 527 24.33 -7.88 20.59
C PRO A 527 25.70 -8.39 20.15
N GLN A 528 26.10 -9.52 20.73
CA GLN A 528 27.35 -10.16 20.40
C GLN A 528 27.18 -10.87 19.06
N TRP A 529 28.23 -10.86 18.25
CA TRP A 529 28.18 -11.58 16.98
C TRP A 529 28.35 -13.08 17.23
N PRO A 530 27.33 -13.93 16.97
CA PRO A 530 27.41 -15.34 17.26
C PRO A 530 28.34 -16.04 16.27
N HIS A 531 29.00 -17.10 16.74
CA HIS A 531 29.71 -18.03 15.87
C HIS A 531 28.81 -19.23 15.57
N ILE A 532 28.22 -19.26 14.37
CA ILE A 532 27.26 -20.30 13.96
C ILE A 532 27.89 -21.19 12.90
N THR A 533 27.95 -22.49 13.19
CA THR A 533 28.31 -23.53 12.24
C THR A 533 27.37 -24.72 12.42
N TYR A 534 27.01 -25.40 11.33
CA TYR A 534 26.19 -26.60 11.38
C TYR A 534 26.89 -27.74 10.65
N LEU A 535 26.85 -28.93 11.23
CA LEU A 535 27.16 -30.16 10.51
C LEU A 535 25.93 -30.51 9.66
N PRO A 536 26.04 -30.56 8.32
CA PRO A 536 24.95 -30.96 7.45
C PRO A 536 24.54 -32.40 7.72
N GLU A 537 23.25 -32.62 7.90
CA GLU A 537 22.66 -33.95 7.99
C GLU A 537 22.42 -34.45 6.55
N ASN A 538 23.03 -35.60 6.21
CA ASN A 538 22.96 -36.21 4.87
C ASN A 538 21.67 -36.98 4.64
#